data_AF-A0A0H1YUU3-F1
#
_entry.id   AF-A0A0H1YUU3-F1
#
_cell.length_a   1.000
_cell.length_b   1.000
_cell.length_c   1.000
_cell.angle_alpha   90.00
_cell.angle_beta   90.00
_cell.angle_gamma   90.00
#
_symmetry.space_group_name_H-M   'P 1'
#
loop_
_entity.id
_entity.type
_entity.pdbx_description
1 polymer ?
#
loop_
_entity_poly.entity_id
_entity_poly.type
_entity_poly.pdbx_seq_one_letter_code
_entity_poly.pdbx_strand_id
1 'polypeptide(L)'
;MTILKEKRRRNIEMKVRFKPEEYSQVRKAMEQMGTKNFQYYAKNQLVQGKLVQIDFSELKNLRVAVNRIGGNINQIAKYANENQNIASEELAQVLGLLSEIKEMVTVKLSNEEKRSLLERKRIVRTDIDEW
;
A
#
# COMPACT_ATOMS: atom_id res chain seq x y z
N MET A 1 44.22 -29.65 9.63
CA MET A 1 42.92 -29.87 10.30
C MET A 1 41.81 -29.46 9.35
N THR A 2 41.27 -30.41 8.58
CA THR A 2 40.14 -30.15 7.67
C THR A 2 38.90 -29.96 8.53
N ILE A 3 38.33 -28.75 8.58
CA ILE A 3 37.07 -28.49 9.27
C ILE A 3 35.99 -29.29 8.54
N LEU A 4 35.59 -30.44 9.10
CA LEU A 4 34.44 -31.20 8.66
C LEU A 4 33.22 -30.27 8.75
N LYS A 5 32.75 -29.80 7.60
CA LYS A 5 31.54 -28.98 7.51
C LYS A 5 30.38 -29.82 8.03
N GLU A 6 29.89 -29.48 9.22
CA GLU A 6 28.76 -30.14 9.87
C GLU A 6 27.61 -30.34 8.86
N LYS A 7 27.16 -31.59 8.66
CA LYS A 7 26.06 -31.93 7.74
C LYS A 7 24.71 -31.51 8.34
N ARG A 8 24.47 -30.21 8.44
CA ARG A 8 23.19 -29.64 8.89
C ARG A 8 22.16 -29.71 7.76
N ARG A 9 20.90 -30.01 8.10
CA ARG A 9 19.75 -29.85 7.19
C ARG A 9 19.63 -28.43 6.61
N ARG A 10 20.08 -27.42 7.37
CA ARG A 10 20.15 -26.00 6.96
C ARG A 10 21.63 -25.59 6.96
N ASN A 11 22.26 -25.66 5.79
CA ASN A 11 23.72 -25.53 5.62
C ASN A 11 24.18 -24.17 5.06
N ILE A 12 23.25 -23.29 4.70
CA ILE A 12 23.53 -21.90 4.29
C ILE A 12 23.40 -21.01 5.52
N GLU A 13 24.48 -20.32 5.87
CA GLU A 13 24.52 -19.36 6.98
C GLU A 13 24.49 -17.94 6.42
N MET A 14 23.69 -17.07 7.05
CA MET A 14 23.67 -15.63 6.80
C MET A 14 23.94 -14.91 8.12
N LYS A 15 24.83 -13.92 8.09
CA LYS A 15 25.14 -13.08 9.26
C LYS A 15 24.36 -11.78 9.17
N VAL A 16 23.63 -11.46 10.23
CA VAL A 16 22.90 -10.19 10.38
C VAL A 16 23.44 -9.49 11.61
N ARG A 17 23.72 -8.20 11.48
CA ARG A 17 24.20 -7.34 12.58
C ARG A 17 23.11 -6.32 12.89
N PHE A 18 22.91 -6.04 14.17
CA PHE A 18 21.93 -5.09 14.67
C PHE A 18 22.58 -4.12 15.64
N LYS A 19 22.10 -2.88 15.64
CA LYS A 19 22.26 -1.97 16.78
C LYS A 19 21.39 -2.44 17.96
N PRO A 20 21.69 -2.03 19.20
CA PRO A 20 20.89 -2.41 20.36
C PRO A 20 19.40 -2.09 20.21
N GLU A 21 19.06 -0.94 19.62
CA GLU A 21 17.68 -0.48 19.42
C GLU A 21 16.94 -1.36 18.40
N GLU A 22 17.61 -1.72 17.31
CA GLU A 22 17.08 -2.60 16.27
C GLU A 22 16.82 -4.00 16.82
N TYR A 23 17.76 -4.54 17.62
CA TYR A 23 17.59 -5.85 18.23
C TYR A 23 16.47 -5.86 19.27
N SER A 24 16.25 -4.75 19.98
CA SER A 24 15.11 -4.59 20.90
C SER A 24 13.78 -4.72 20.16
N GLN A 25 13.66 -4.12 18.98
CA GLN A 25 12.46 -4.25 18.13
C GLN A 25 12.25 -5.70 17.66
N VAL A 26 13.33 -6.37 17.24
CA VAL A 26 13.31 -7.79 16.87
C VAL A 26 12.82 -8.65 18.04
N ARG A 27 13.30 -8.42 19.26
CA ARG A 27 12.86 -9.18 20.44
C ARG A 27 11.38 -9.00 20.73
N LYS A 28 10.86 -7.77 20.64
CA LYS A 28 9.41 -7.51 20.80
C LYS A 28 8.59 -8.27 19.75
N ALA A 29 9.03 -8.28 18.49
CA ALA A 29 8.36 -9.03 17.44
C ALA A 29 8.43 -10.55 17.66
N MET A 30 9.55 -11.06 18.19
CA MET A 30 9.70 -12.46 18.59
C MET A 30 8.76 -12.84 19.75
N GLU A 31 8.61 -11.97 20.75
CA GLU A 31 7.67 -12.14 21.86
C GLU A 31 6.22 -12.18 21.36
N GLN A 32 5.84 -11.29 20.46
CA GLN A 32 4.51 -11.28 19.83
C GLN A 32 4.24 -12.56 19.02
N MET A 33 5.27 -13.12 18.38
CA MET A 33 5.19 -14.40 17.67
C MET A 33 5.32 -15.62 18.60
N GLY A 34 5.45 -15.41 19.92
CA GLY A 34 5.54 -16.47 20.91
C GLY A 34 6.83 -17.30 20.83
N THR A 35 7.92 -16.79 20.24
CA THR A 35 9.17 -17.53 20.09
C THR A 35 10.33 -16.87 20.83
N LYS A 36 11.21 -17.71 21.39
CA LYS A 36 12.52 -17.28 21.94
C LYS A 36 13.67 -17.58 20.98
N ASN A 37 13.41 -18.27 19.86
CA ASN A 37 14.44 -18.74 18.94
C ASN A 37 14.57 -17.77 17.75
N PHE A 38 15.69 -17.04 17.71
CA PHE A 38 15.97 -16.09 16.63
C PHE A 38 16.06 -16.76 15.26
N GLN A 39 16.67 -17.96 15.15
CA GLN A 39 16.75 -18.69 13.88
C GLN A 39 15.37 -19.06 13.36
N TYR A 40 14.44 -19.43 14.25
CA TYR A 40 13.05 -19.72 13.86
C TYR A 40 12.34 -18.45 13.37
N TYR A 41 12.42 -17.36 14.15
CA TYR A 41 11.86 -16.06 13.79
C TYR A 41 12.40 -15.55 12.45
N ALA A 42 13.72 -15.42 12.32
CA ALA A 42 14.37 -14.90 11.13
C ALA A 42 14.04 -15.75 9.89
N LYS A 43 14.08 -17.08 10.01
CA LYS A 43 13.71 -17.96 8.89
C LYS A 43 12.24 -17.81 8.51
N ASN A 44 11.31 -17.74 9.46
CA ASN A 44 9.89 -17.53 9.14
C ASN A 44 9.68 -16.15 8.49
N GLN A 45 10.28 -15.08 9.00
CA GLN A 45 10.15 -13.75 8.39
C GLN A 45 10.81 -13.65 7.01
N LEU A 46 11.97 -14.26 6.80
CA LEU A 46 12.66 -14.24 5.49
C LEU A 46 12.00 -15.13 4.44
N VAL A 47 11.30 -16.19 4.84
CA VAL A 47 10.66 -17.16 3.91
C VAL A 47 9.17 -16.87 3.72
N GLN A 48 8.46 -16.48 4.77
CA GLN A 48 7.00 -16.29 4.80
C GLN A 48 6.60 -14.83 5.02
N GLY A 49 7.55 -13.93 5.31
CA GLY A 49 7.25 -12.52 5.52
C GLY A 49 6.54 -11.96 4.30
N LYS A 50 5.37 -11.38 4.53
CA LYS A 50 4.63 -10.70 3.47
C LYS A 50 5.35 -9.39 3.17
N LEU A 51 5.90 -9.26 1.96
CA LEU A 51 6.33 -7.97 1.45
C LEU A 51 5.08 -7.17 1.09
N VAL A 52 4.73 -6.18 1.92
CA VAL A 52 3.64 -5.25 1.60
C VAL A 52 4.24 -4.09 0.81
N GLN A 53 4.23 -4.23 -0.51
CA GLN A 53 4.53 -3.11 -1.41
C GLN A 53 3.24 -2.32 -1.65
N ILE A 54 3.17 -1.11 -1.10
CA ILE A 54 2.06 -0.20 -1.33
C ILE A 54 2.35 0.57 -2.62
N ASP A 55 1.60 0.28 -3.68
CA ASP A 55 1.66 1.05 -4.92
C ASP A 55 0.79 2.30 -4.80
N PHE A 56 1.43 3.48 -4.80
CA PHE A 56 0.76 4.79 -4.73
C PHE A 56 0.47 5.41 -6.10
N SER A 57 0.73 4.70 -7.20
CA SER A 57 0.52 5.22 -8.56
C SER A 57 -0.93 5.69 -8.78
N GLU A 58 -1.90 5.00 -8.16
CA GLU A 58 -3.31 5.37 -8.28
C GLU A 58 -3.66 6.67 -7.52
N LEU A 59 -3.10 6.88 -6.33
CA LEU A 59 -3.27 8.13 -5.57
C LEU A 59 -2.69 9.33 -6.32
N LYS A 60 -1.57 9.11 -7.03
CA LYS A 60 -0.95 10.10 -7.91
C LYS A 60 -1.88 10.48 -9.08
N ASN A 61 -2.53 9.50 -9.71
CA ASN A 61 -3.46 9.74 -10.81
C ASN A 61 -4.69 10.54 -10.35
N LEU A 62 -5.27 10.17 -9.20
CA LEU A 62 -6.38 10.91 -8.61
C LEU A 62 -5.98 12.37 -8.31
N ARG A 63 -4.80 12.58 -7.73
CA ARG A 63 -4.27 13.92 -7.44
C ARG A 63 -4.12 14.77 -8.72
N VAL A 64 -3.63 14.18 -9.81
CA VAL A 64 -3.50 14.88 -11.10
C VAL A 64 -4.87 15.29 -11.64
N ALA A 65 -5.86 14.39 -11.58
CA ALA A 65 -7.22 14.70 -12.02
C ALA A 65 -7.82 15.87 -11.21
N VAL A 66 -7.74 15.80 -9.87
CA VAL A 66 -8.25 16.85 -8.98
C VAL A 66 -7.58 18.20 -9.25
N ASN A 67 -6.24 18.22 -9.43
CA ASN A 67 -5.51 19.44 -9.76
C ASN A 67 -5.96 20.06 -11.08
N ARG A 68 -6.24 19.25 -12.10
CA ARG A 68 -6.74 19.73 -13.39
C ARG A 68 -8.10 20.41 -13.25
N ILE A 69 -8.99 19.85 -12.44
CA ILE A 69 -10.28 20.48 -12.14
C ILE A 69 -10.11 21.78 -11.38
N GLY A 70 -9.28 21.79 -10.33
CA GLY A 70 -8.99 23.02 -9.58
C GLY A 70 -8.48 24.13 -10.48
N GLY A 71 -7.60 23.80 -11.44
CA GLY A 71 -7.14 24.72 -12.47
C GLY A 71 -8.26 25.27 -13.35
N ASN A 72 -9.15 24.41 -13.84
CA ASN A 72 -10.26 24.82 -14.70
C ASN A 72 -11.31 25.65 -13.96
N ILE A 73 -11.66 25.28 -12.73
CA ILE A 73 -12.54 26.08 -11.87
C ILE A 73 -11.94 27.46 -11.64
N ASN A 74 -10.63 27.54 -11.37
CA ASN A 74 -9.94 28.80 -11.15
C ASN A 74 -9.95 29.70 -12.40
N GLN A 75 -9.85 29.11 -13.60
CA GLN A 75 -9.97 29.85 -14.86
C GLN A 75 -11.38 30.43 -15.04
N ILE A 76 -12.43 29.64 -14.80
CA ILE A 76 -13.81 30.14 -14.85
C ILE A 76 -14.04 31.24 -13.83
N ALA A 77 -13.57 31.06 -12.61
CA ALA A 77 -13.70 32.07 -11.56
C ALA A 77 -13.00 33.38 -11.96
N LYS A 78 -11.81 33.29 -12.56
CA LYS A 78 -11.08 34.46 -13.06
C LYS A 78 -11.84 35.16 -14.21
N TYR A 79 -12.34 34.40 -15.19
CA TYR A 79 -13.14 34.93 -16.29
C TYR A 79 -14.43 35.60 -15.80
N ALA A 80 -15.13 34.97 -14.85
CA ALA A 80 -16.34 35.50 -14.22
C ALA A 80 -16.07 36.83 -13.51
N ASN A 81 -14.95 36.91 -12.78
CA ASN A 81 -14.54 38.13 -12.08
C ASN A 81 -14.16 39.25 -13.07
N GLU A 82 -13.53 38.92 -14.19
CA GLU A 82 -13.10 39.89 -15.20
C GLU A 82 -14.26 40.40 -16.07
N ASN A 83 -15.23 39.55 -16.41
CA ASN A 83 -16.32 39.88 -17.34
C ASN A 83 -17.68 40.09 -16.67
N GLN A 84 -17.78 39.96 -15.34
CA GLN A 84 -19.02 39.95 -14.57
C GLN A 84 -20.09 38.96 -15.07
N ASN A 85 -19.68 38.00 -15.90
CA ASN A 85 -20.58 37.04 -16.53
C ASN A 85 -19.82 35.75 -16.85
N ILE A 86 -20.53 34.63 -16.89
CA ILE A 86 -19.97 33.30 -17.16
C ILE A 86 -20.57 32.78 -18.46
N ALA A 87 -19.72 32.33 -19.40
CA ALA A 87 -20.23 31.66 -20.59
C ALA A 87 -20.77 30.28 -20.23
N SER A 88 -21.98 29.96 -20.69
CA SER A 88 -22.64 28.67 -20.41
C SER A 88 -21.80 27.46 -20.83
N GLU A 89 -21.01 27.60 -21.91
CA GLU A 89 -20.10 26.56 -22.42
C GLU A 89 -18.94 26.27 -21.47
N GLU A 90 -18.38 27.29 -20.81
CA GLU A 90 -17.30 27.12 -19.83
C GLU A 90 -17.82 26.38 -18.59
N LEU A 91 -18.99 26.79 -18.10
CA LEU A 91 -19.65 26.14 -16.98
C LEU A 91 -19.97 24.67 -17.30
N ALA A 92 -20.45 24.39 -18.51
CA ALA A 92 -20.71 23.03 -18.98
C ALA A 92 -19.44 22.16 -19.02
N GLN A 93 -18.30 22.71 -19.46
CA GLN A 93 -17.02 21.99 -19.44
C GLN A 93 -16.57 21.63 -18.01
N VAL A 94 -16.66 22.56 -17.06
CA VAL A 94 -16.28 22.28 -15.66
C VAL A 94 -17.22 21.26 -15.01
N LEU A 95 -18.53 21.34 -15.27
CA LEU A 95 -19.48 20.34 -14.80
C LEU A 95 -19.22 18.96 -15.41
N GLY A 96 -18.84 18.89 -16.69
CA GLY A 96 -18.43 17.65 -17.35
C GLY A 96 -17.22 17.00 -16.68
N LEU A 97 -16.15 17.77 -16.46
CA LEU A 97 -14.96 17.28 -15.78
C LEU A 97 -15.23 16.83 -14.34
N LEU A 98 -16.07 17.58 -13.60
CA LEU A 98 -16.51 17.19 -12.25
C LEU A 98 -17.24 15.85 -12.26
N SER A 99 -18.08 15.61 -13.27
CA SER A 99 -18.75 14.33 -13.45
C SER A 99 -17.76 13.19 -13.72
N GLU A 100 -16.75 13.42 -14.56
CA GLU A 100 -15.70 12.44 -14.85
C GLU A 100 -14.90 12.07 -13.58
N ILE A 101 -14.55 13.04 -12.73
CA ILE A 101 -13.89 12.74 -11.45
C ILE A 101 -14.82 11.96 -10.53
N LYS A 102 -16.09 12.35 -10.44
CA LYS A 102 -17.07 11.65 -9.59
C LYS A 102 -17.19 10.18 -9.99
N GLU A 103 -17.26 9.88 -11.28
CA GLU A 103 -17.29 8.50 -11.77
C GLU A 103 -15.99 7.76 -11.47
N MET A 104 -14.83 8.38 -11.74
CA MET A 104 -13.52 7.77 -11.47
C MET A 104 -13.36 7.40 -9.99
N VAL A 105 -13.75 8.30 -9.09
CA VAL A 105 -13.71 8.07 -7.63
C VAL A 105 -14.69 6.97 -7.22
N THR A 106 -15.92 7.00 -7.75
CA THR A 106 -16.96 6.02 -7.41
C THR A 106 -16.56 4.60 -7.83
N VAL A 107 -16.06 4.43 -9.06
CA VAL A 107 -15.60 3.14 -9.58
C VAL A 107 -14.42 2.63 -8.76
N LYS A 108 -13.47 3.49 -8.41
CA LYS A 108 -12.28 3.11 -7.65
C LYS A 108 -12.61 2.72 -6.21
N LEU A 109 -13.45 3.48 -5.51
CA LEU A 109 -13.89 3.12 -4.15
C LEU A 109 -14.61 1.77 -4.13
N SER A 110 -15.55 1.54 -5.07
CA SER A 110 -16.23 0.24 -5.20
C SER A 110 -15.25 -0.92 -5.43
N ASN A 111 -14.21 -0.71 -6.25
CA ASN A 111 -13.21 -1.74 -6.51
C ASN A 111 -12.33 -2.02 -5.27
N GLU A 112 -11.97 -0.98 -4.52
CA GLU A 112 -11.17 -1.12 -3.30
C GLU A 112 -11.98 -1.79 -2.17
N GLU A 113 -13.26 -1.46 -2.04
CA GLU A 113 -14.19 -2.15 -1.13
C GLU A 113 -14.28 -3.64 -1.46
N LYS A 114 -14.42 -4.00 -2.75
CA LYS A 114 -14.41 -5.40 -3.20
C LYS A 114 -13.09 -6.10 -2.89
N ARG A 115 -11.94 -5.44 -3.10
CA ARG A 115 -10.62 -5.99 -2.77
C ARG A 115 -10.47 -6.23 -1.26
N SER A 116 -10.81 -5.25 -0.44
CA SER A 116 -10.81 -5.35 1.02
C SER A 116 -11.70 -6.50 1.52
N LEU A 117 -12.89 -6.66 0.94
CA LEU A 117 -13.79 -7.79 1.24
C LEU A 117 -13.19 -9.15 0.84
N LEU A 118 -12.57 -9.24 -0.34
CA LEU A 118 -11.91 -10.46 -0.80
C LEU A 118 -10.69 -10.80 0.06
N GLU A 119 -9.92 -9.81 0.50
CA GLU A 119 -8.76 -10.01 1.36
C GLU A 119 -9.17 -10.46 2.76
N ARG A 120 -10.22 -9.86 3.35
CA ARG A 120 -10.86 -10.36 4.57
C ARG A 120 -11.35 -11.81 4.40
N LYS A 121 -12.02 -12.13 3.30
CA LYS A 121 -12.48 -13.51 3.00
C LYS A 121 -11.31 -14.48 2.85
N ARG A 122 -10.18 -14.02 2.29
CA ARG A 122 -8.97 -14.83 2.13
C ARG A 122 -8.33 -15.10 3.49
N ILE A 123 -8.14 -14.07 4.33
CA ILE A 123 -7.64 -14.19 5.70
C ILE A 123 -8.48 -15.22 6.48
N VAL A 124 -9.81 -15.10 6.42
CA VAL A 124 -10.73 -16.05 7.09
C VAL A 124 -10.61 -17.49 6.55
N ARG A 125 -10.19 -17.69 5.28
CA ARG A 125 -10.01 -19.02 4.67
C ARG A 125 -8.60 -19.60 4.82
N THR A 126 -7.57 -18.80 5.07
CA THR A 126 -6.16 -19.26 5.12
C THR A 126 -5.74 -19.98 6.40
N ASP A 127 -6.64 -20.14 7.38
CA ASP A 127 -6.30 -20.70 8.69
C ASP A 127 -6.78 -22.15 8.91
N ILE A 128 -6.89 -22.96 7.86
CA ILE A 128 -6.98 -24.42 8.00
C ILE A 128 -6.10 -25.08 6.94
N ASP A 129 -4.82 -25.20 7.26
CA ASP A 129 -4.07 -26.41 6.91
C ASP A 129 -3.11 -26.67 8.08
N GLU A 130 -3.56 -27.54 8.98
CA GLU A 130 -2.75 -28.17 10.01
C GLU A 130 -1.68 -29.04 9.36
N TRP A 131 -0.42 -28.61 9.34
CA TRP A 131 0.77 -29.49 9.27
C TRP A 131 1.99 -28.86 9.94
#